data_AF-A0A0C3PX02-F1
#
_entry.id   AF-A0A0C3PX02-F1
#
_cell.length_a   1.000
_cell.length_b   1.000
_cell.length_c   1.000
_cell.angle_alpha   90.00
_cell.angle_beta   90.00
_cell.angle_gamma   90.00
#
_symmetry.space_group_name_H-M   'P 1'
#
loop_
_entity.id
_entity.type
_entity.pdbx_description
1 polymer ?
#
loop_
_entity_poly.entity_id
_entity_poly.type
_entity_poly.pdbx_seq_one_letter_code
_entity_poly.pdbx_strand_id
1 'polypeptide(L)'
;MSNPTQLGKTTRSSGLSLDEIINDPEAEIKDAATARTFLDQLYTIQGEPTTPEHISHALFYISQTKGVNNTLRSAIRATAYLVRELATSELTESIITAVSSKIEKSVVAAISPQVANILSAAENLEKTNENTRTASDNTIKRIESITNSPGHMDTSQLESHAHAAIKERQLLIDPDSNHPLLNNAATREATIDLIKQALETIDQVDGPDMQLKSIACLRNNGILLEFSNQEAVAWIKEPANKTAFLERLGGEVAIKDRHFNIVIPFLPITTETDKPETLREMENENNIPQGSIARIKWIK
;
A
#
# COMPACT_ATOMS: atom_id res chain seq x y z
N MET A 1 -36.85 -42.34 58.87
CA MET A 1 -36.87 -42.15 57.41
C MET A 1 -35.50 -42.57 56.90
N SER A 2 -35.49 -43.68 56.18
CA SER A 2 -34.29 -44.44 55.79
C SER A 2 -33.70 -43.86 54.51
N ASN A 3 -32.39 -43.54 54.51
CA ASN A 3 -31.65 -43.17 53.31
C ASN A 3 -31.46 -44.41 52.43
N PRO A 4 -31.72 -44.36 51.11
CA PRO A 4 -31.39 -45.44 50.22
C PRO A 4 -29.89 -45.39 49.90
N THR A 5 -29.20 -46.46 50.26
CA THR A 5 -27.83 -46.79 49.87
C THR A 5 -27.71 -46.76 48.35
N GLN A 6 -26.93 -45.82 47.81
CA GLN A 6 -26.49 -45.84 46.42
C GLN A 6 -25.62 -47.09 46.22
N LEU A 7 -26.18 -48.11 45.56
CA LEU A 7 -25.42 -49.22 45.01
C LEU A 7 -24.55 -48.67 43.87
N GLY A 8 -23.28 -48.43 44.16
CA GLY A 8 -22.28 -48.21 43.12
C GLY A 8 -22.26 -49.41 42.18
N LYS A 9 -22.42 -49.18 40.87
CA LYS A 9 -22.25 -50.21 39.86
C LYS A 9 -20.79 -50.65 39.84
N THR A 10 -20.48 -51.76 40.51
CA THR A 10 -19.16 -52.38 40.45
C THR A 10 -18.91 -52.89 39.02
N THR A 11 -17.95 -52.32 38.32
CA THR A 11 -17.43 -52.86 37.06
C THR A 11 -16.61 -54.13 37.33
N ARG A 12 -16.60 -55.06 36.36
CA ARG A 12 -15.93 -56.39 36.43
C ARG A 12 -14.41 -56.36 36.68
N SER A 13 -13.77 -55.20 36.81
CA SER A 13 -12.32 -55.05 37.02
C SER A 13 -11.89 -55.10 38.50
N SER A 14 -12.76 -55.54 39.41
CA SER A 14 -12.56 -55.44 40.87
C SER A 14 -11.72 -56.58 41.49
N GLY A 15 -11.14 -57.48 40.68
CA GLY A 15 -10.44 -58.66 41.16
C GLY A 15 -8.90 -58.58 41.19
N LEU A 16 -8.29 -57.72 40.36
CA LEU A 16 -6.83 -57.54 40.24
C LEU A 16 -6.55 -56.07 39.89
N SER A 17 -5.61 -55.44 40.59
CA SER A 17 -5.20 -54.07 40.28
C SER A 17 -4.35 -54.02 39.00
N LEU A 18 -4.39 -52.89 38.29
CA LEU A 18 -3.56 -52.69 37.09
C LEU A 18 -2.07 -52.83 37.41
N ASP A 19 -1.66 -52.37 38.59
CA ASP A 19 -0.28 -52.48 39.06
C ASP A 19 0.15 -53.93 39.30
N GLU A 20 -0.74 -54.78 39.83
CA GLU A 20 -0.47 -56.22 39.98
C GLU A 20 -0.36 -56.93 38.62
N ILE A 21 -1.14 -56.51 37.62
CA ILE A 21 -1.10 -57.09 36.26
C ILE A 21 0.18 -56.68 35.53
N ILE A 22 0.60 -55.41 35.63
CA ILE A 22 1.79 -54.88 34.95
C ILE A 22 3.08 -55.46 35.57
N ASN A 23 3.09 -55.66 36.90
CA ASN A 23 4.28 -56.11 37.63
C ASN A 23 4.29 -57.63 37.92
N ASP A 24 3.48 -58.42 37.20
CA ASP A 24 3.46 -59.87 37.36
C ASP A 24 4.84 -60.48 37.05
N PRO A 25 5.53 -61.09 38.03
CA PRO A 25 6.85 -61.66 37.82
C PRO A 25 6.85 -62.82 36.82
N GLU A 26 5.71 -63.49 36.65
CA GLU A 26 5.50 -64.63 35.74
C GLU A 26 5.09 -64.20 34.33
N ALA A 27 4.79 -62.92 34.09
CA ALA A 27 4.45 -62.43 32.77
C ALA A 27 5.64 -62.49 31.79
N GLU A 28 5.39 -62.97 30.57
CA GLU A 28 6.40 -63.08 29.51
C GLU A 28 6.79 -61.71 28.92
N ILE A 29 5.86 -60.75 28.92
CA ILE A 29 6.05 -59.38 28.41
C ILE A 29 6.08 -58.40 29.57
N LYS A 30 7.23 -57.75 29.81
CA LYS A 30 7.48 -56.94 31.03
C LYS A 30 7.68 -55.46 30.77
N ASP A 31 7.93 -55.08 29.52
CA ASP A 31 8.19 -53.69 29.14
C ASP A 31 7.82 -53.44 27.67
N ALA A 32 7.91 -52.18 27.24
CA ALA A 32 7.60 -51.78 25.87
C ALA A 32 8.55 -52.40 24.82
N ALA A 33 9.80 -52.71 25.18
CA ALA A 33 10.80 -53.25 24.26
C ALA A 33 10.53 -54.73 23.95
N THR A 34 10.23 -55.52 24.99
CA THR A 34 9.80 -56.92 24.89
C THR A 34 8.45 -57.02 24.18
N ALA A 35 7.50 -56.13 24.49
CA ALA A 35 6.21 -56.06 23.79
C ALA A 35 6.39 -55.78 22.28
N ARG A 36 7.25 -54.82 21.92
CA ARG A 36 7.56 -54.51 20.51
C ARG A 36 8.18 -55.71 19.81
N THR A 37 9.17 -56.34 20.43
CA THR A 37 9.84 -57.52 19.86
C THR A 37 8.85 -58.64 19.59
N PHE A 38 7.92 -58.89 20.51
CA PHE A 38 6.87 -59.89 20.35
C PHE A 38 5.88 -59.55 19.24
N LEU A 39 5.42 -58.30 19.17
CA LEU A 39 4.50 -57.86 18.11
C LEU A 39 5.16 -57.89 16.73
N ASP A 40 6.43 -57.50 16.61
CA ASP A 40 7.18 -57.52 15.35
C ASP A 40 7.43 -58.94 14.82
N GLN A 41 7.38 -59.95 15.68
CA GLN A 41 7.49 -61.35 15.26
C GLN A 41 6.20 -61.88 14.62
N LEU A 42 5.03 -61.32 14.97
CA LEU A 42 3.74 -61.94 14.68
C LEU A 42 2.77 -61.05 13.89
N TYR A 43 2.82 -59.73 14.09
CA TYR A 43 1.77 -58.80 13.65
C TYR A 43 2.27 -57.48 13.07
N THR A 44 3.54 -57.09 13.28
CA THR A 44 4.14 -55.85 12.76
C THR A 44 5.42 -56.10 11.97
N ILE A 45 5.91 -55.07 11.26
CA ILE A 45 7.12 -55.16 10.42
C ILE A 45 8.35 -54.83 11.28
N GLN A 46 9.34 -55.73 11.30
CA GLN A 46 10.59 -55.52 12.03
C GLN A 46 11.31 -54.24 11.57
N GLY A 47 11.65 -53.38 12.54
CA GLY A 47 12.45 -52.18 12.33
C GLY A 47 11.65 -50.89 12.11
N GLU A 48 10.34 -50.97 11.91
CA GLU A 48 9.49 -49.77 11.80
C GLU A 48 9.13 -49.21 13.20
N PRO A 49 8.97 -47.88 13.36
CA PRO A 49 8.49 -47.32 14.60
C PRO A 49 7.04 -47.75 14.87
N THR A 50 6.80 -48.41 16.02
CA THR A 50 5.46 -48.73 16.52
C THR A 50 4.68 -47.44 16.77
N THR A 51 3.80 -47.10 15.83
CA THR A 51 2.81 -46.03 16.00
C THR A 51 1.48 -46.59 16.53
N PRO A 52 0.58 -45.75 17.06
CA PRO A 52 -0.76 -46.19 17.47
C PRO A 52 -1.56 -46.89 16.35
N GLU A 53 -1.33 -46.55 15.08
CA GLU A 53 -1.92 -47.24 13.93
C GLU A 53 -1.43 -48.68 13.80
N HIS A 54 -0.13 -48.91 14.01
CA HIS A 54 0.46 -50.26 14.01
C HIS A 54 -0.14 -51.11 15.14
N ILE A 55 -0.33 -50.52 16.33
CA ILE A 55 -0.96 -51.18 17.48
C ILE A 55 -2.43 -51.50 17.17
N SER A 56 -3.18 -50.56 16.58
CA SER A 56 -4.57 -50.76 16.17
C SER A 56 -4.70 -51.92 15.16
N HIS A 57 -3.81 -51.98 14.17
CA HIS A 57 -3.75 -53.08 13.20
C HIS A 57 -3.45 -54.42 13.86
N ALA A 58 -2.45 -54.48 14.76
CA ALA A 58 -2.13 -55.70 15.49
C ALA A 58 -3.34 -56.19 16.29
N LEU A 59 -4.06 -55.31 16.99
CA LEU A 59 -5.29 -55.66 17.72
C LEU A 59 -6.39 -56.18 16.79
N PHE A 60 -6.56 -55.60 15.59
CA PHE A 60 -7.50 -56.15 14.60
C PHE A 60 -7.11 -57.56 14.18
N TYR A 61 -5.84 -57.84 13.91
CA TYR A 61 -5.38 -59.20 13.57
C TYR A 61 -5.57 -60.18 14.73
N ILE A 62 -5.22 -59.79 15.96
CA ILE A 62 -5.43 -60.61 17.17
C ILE A 62 -6.91 -60.95 17.32
N SER A 63 -7.82 -60.01 17.05
CA SER A 63 -9.27 -60.24 17.14
C SER A 63 -9.79 -61.33 16.18
N GLN A 64 -9.04 -61.65 15.11
CA GLN A 64 -9.38 -62.66 14.11
C GLN A 64 -8.75 -64.02 14.38
N THR A 65 -7.91 -64.14 15.41
CA THR A 65 -7.26 -65.42 15.74
C THR A 65 -8.27 -66.48 16.19
N LYS A 66 -8.01 -67.74 15.81
CA LYS A 66 -8.85 -68.88 16.22
C LYS A 66 -8.77 -69.04 17.74
N GLY A 67 -9.92 -69.13 18.41
CA GLY A 67 -10.02 -69.27 19.87
C GLY A 67 -10.54 -68.02 20.58
N VAL A 68 -10.54 -66.86 19.92
CA VAL A 68 -11.14 -65.63 20.47
C VAL A 68 -12.66 -65.71 20.38
N ASN A 69 -13.37 -65.64 21.51
CA ASN A 69 -14.83 -65.63 21.54
C ASN A 69 -15.40 -64.26 21.12
N ASN A 70 -16.72 -64.18 20.86
CA ASN A 70 -17.36 -62.96 20.35
C ASN A 70 -17.21 -61.76 21.29
N THR A 71 -17.32 -61.97 22.60
CA THR A 71 -17.19 -60.90 23.60
C THR A 71 -15.78 -60.31 23.61
N LEU A 72 -14.77 -61.19 23.63
CA LEU A 72 -13.37 -60.79 23.59
C LEU A 72 -13.00 -60.12 22.26
N ARG A 73 -13.52 -60.64 21.15
CA ARG A 73 -13.36 -60.01 19.83
C ARG A 73 -13.88 -58.58 19.80
N SER A 74 -15.10 -58.36 20.32
CA SER A 74 -15.69 -57.03 20.39
C SER A 74 -14.89 -56.10 21.29
N ALA A 75 -14.40 -56.59 22.45
CA ALA A 75 -13.57 -55.80 23.35
C ALA A 75 -12.25 -55.37 22.69
N ILE A 76 -11.53 -56.31 22.06
CA ILE A 76 -10.26 -56.04 21.37
C ILE A 76 -10.47 -55.02 20.23
N ARG A 77 -11.55 -55.17 19.44
CA ARG A 77 -11.85 -54.24 18.35
C ARG A 77 -12.23 -52.86 18.86
N ALA A 78 -12.98 -52.76 19.96
CA ALA A 78 -13.30 -51.48 20.59
C ALA A 78 -12.02 -50.76 21.06
N THR A 79 -11.10 -51.48 21.71
CA THR A 79 -9.78 -50.94 22.09
C THR A 79 -8.99 -50.48 20.87
N ALA A 80 -8.97 -51.26 19.79
CA ALA A 80 -8.27 -50.89 18.55
C ALA A 80 -8.80 -49.59 17.94
N TYR A 81 -10.13 -49.37 17.96
CA TYR A 81 -10.73 -48.11 17.51
C TYR A 81 -10.37 -46.93 18.41
N LEU A 82 -10.43 -47.10 19.74
CA LEU A 82 -10.08 -46.04 20.69
C LEU A 82 -8.61 -45.64 20.62
N VAL A 83 -7.69 -46.60 20.44
CA VAL A 83 -6.26 -46.30 20.24
C VAL A 83 -6.04 -45.42 19.01
N ARG A 84 -6.75 -45.70 17.91
CA ARG A 84 -6.67 -44.90 16.68
C ARG A 84 -7.28 -43.51 16.87
N GLU A 85 -8.43 -43.42 17.53
CA GLU A 85 -9.11 -42.14 17.78
C GLU A 85 -8.26 -41.22 18.67
N LEU A 86 -7.74 -41.73 19.78
CA LEU A 86 -6.87 -40.97 20.68
C LEU A 86 -5.61 -40.46 19.97
N ALA A 87 -4.98 -41.30 19.13
CA ALA A 87 -3.83 -40.89 18.34
C ALA A 87 -4.15 -39.78 17.32
N THR A 88 -5.30 -39.88 16.63
CA THR A 88 -5.74 -38.81 15.73
C THR A 88 -6.04 -37.50 16.46
N SER A 89 -6.55 -37.59 17.70
CA SER A 89 -6.81 -36.41 18.53
C SER A 89 -5.51 -35.74 18.99
N GLU A 90 -4.54 -36.50 19.49
CA GLU A 90 -3.23 -35.97 19.91
C GLU A 90 -2.47 -35.35 18.74
N LEU A 91 -2.49 -35.99 17.57
CA LEU A 91 -1.90 -35.44 16.36
C LEU A 91 -2.57 -34.13 15.94
N THR A 92 -3.91 -34.07 16.01
CA THR A 92 -4.68 -32.88 15.66
C THR A 92 -4.36 -31.72 16.60
N GLU A 93 -4.35 -31.94 17.91
CA GLU A 93 -3.98 -30.93 18.92
C GLU A 93 -2.55 -30.44 18.74
N SER A 94 -1.61 -31.35 18.44
CA SER A 94 -0.22 -31.02 18.17
C SER A 94 -0.09 -30.12 16.93
N ILE A 95 -0.79 -30.46 15.84
CA ILE A 95 -0.81 -29.66 14.61
C ILE A 95 -1.43 -28.29 14.87
N ILE A 96 -2.57 -28.21 15.55
CA ILE A 96 -3.24 -26.95 15.89
C ILE A 96 -2.30 -26.06 16.69
N THR A 97 -1.67 -26.61 17.73
CA THR A 97 -0.73 -25.87 18.59
C THR A 97 0.48 -25.37 17.81
N ALA A 98 1.07 -26.22 16.97
CA ALA A 98 2.24 -25.88 16.16
C ALA A 98 1.92 -24.80 15.11
N VAL A 99 0.79 -24.93 14.43
CA VAL A 99 0.32 -23.96 13.44
C VAL A 99 -0.02 -22.62 14.12
N SER A 100 -0.74 -22.62 15.24
CA SER A 100 -1.07 -21.40 15.98
C SER A 100 0.19 -20.67 16.43
N SER A 101 1.14 -21.37 17.05
CA SER A 101 2.41 -20.77 17.50
C SER A 101 3.23 -20.19 16.34
N LYS A 102 3.26 -20.87 15.19
CA LYS A 102 3.99 -20.40 14.01
C LYS A 102 3.32 -19.18 13.37
N ILE A 103 1.98 -19.17 13.30
CA ILE A 103 1.21 -18.01 12.82
C ILE A 103 1.44 -16.82 13.74
N GLU A 104 1.32 -16.99 15.07
CA GLU A 104 1.56 -15.90 16.03
C GLU A 104 2.94 -15.28 15.85
N LYS A 105 4.00 -16.10 15.79
CA LYS A 105 5.37 -15.60 15.57
C LYS A 105 5.51 -14.89 14.23
N SER A 106 4.95 -15.44 13.16
CA SER A 106 5.04 -14.87 11.82
C SER A 106 4.27 -13.55 11.71
N VAL A 107 3.07 -13.49 12.29
CA VAL A 107 2.20 -12.31 12.26
C VAL A 107 2.81 -11.19 13.10
N VAL A 108 3.31 -11.49 14.30
CA VAL A 108 4.02 -10.49 15.14
C VAL A 108 5.26 -9.97 14.41
N ALA A 109 6.09 -10.85 13.85
CA ALA A 109 7.29 -10.43 13.12
C ALA A 109 7.00 -9.56 11.89
N ALA A 110 5.89 -9.82 11.19
CA ALA A 110 5.50 -9.05 10.00
C ALA A 110 4.79 -7.73 10.34
N ILE A 111 3.92 -7.72 11.35
CA ILE A 111 3.06 -6.57 11.67
C ILE A 111 3.75 -5.60 12.62
N SER A 112 4.55 -6.06 13.60
CA SER A 112 5.17 -5.16 14.58
C SER A 112 6.04 -4.05 13.95
N PRO A 113 6.88 -4.31 12.93
CA PRO A 113 7.63 -3.24 12.25
C PRO A 113 6.72 -2.24 11.54
N GLN A 114 5.61 -2.70 10.96
CA GLN A 114 4.66 -1.82 10.28
C GLN A 114 3.93 -0.91 11.27
N VAL A 115 3.52 -1.44 12.43
CA VAL A 115 2.90 -0.65 13.50
C VAL A 115 3.89 0.39 14.04
N ALA A 116 5.15 0.03 14.22
CA ALA A 116 6.20 0.97 14.63
C ALA A 116 6.38 2.10 13.60
N ASN A 117 6.43 1.77 12.30
CA ASN A 117 6.55 2.77 11.22
C ASN A 117 5.34 3.72 11.17
N ILE A 118 4.11 3.19 11.35
CA ILE A 118 2.89 4.00 11.40
C ILE A 118 2.94 4.97 12.59
N LEU A 119 3.38 4.50 13.75
CA LEU A 119 3.50 5.34 14.94
C LEU A 119 4.53 6.45 14.73
N SER A 120 5.72 6.12 14.21
CA SER A 120 6.73 7.14 13.89
C SER A 120 6.28 8.12 12.81
N ALA A 121 5.51 7.68 11.82
CA ALA A 121 4.92 8.57 10.82
C ALA A 121 3.90 9.53 11.45
N ALA A 122 3.08 9.05 12.40
CA ALA A 122 2.13 9.87 13.13
C ALA A 122 2.82 10.93 13.99
N GLU A 123 3.89 10.57 14.72
CA GLU A 123 4.69 11.52 15.50
C GLU A 123 5.35 12.59 14.63
N ASN A 124 5.89 12.19 13.47
CA ASN A 124 6.48 13.14 12.51
C ASN A 124 5.42 14.09 11.92
N LEU A 125 4.21 13.60 11.68
CA LEU A 125 3.08 14.41 11.21
C LEU A 125 2.63 15.41 12.28
N GLU A 126 2.53 14.98 13.53
CA GLU A 126 2.20 15.85 14.67
C GLU A 126 3.25 16.96 14.82
N LYS A 127 4.54 16.62 14.76
CA LYS A 127 5.63 17.60 14.79
C LYS A 127 5.58 18.57 13.61
N THR A 128 5.29 18.06 12.41
CA THR A 128 5.12 18.91 11.22
C THR A 128 3.95 19.88 11.40
N ASN A 129 2.84 19.40 11.96
CA ASN A 129 1.66 20.20 12.21
C ASN A 129 1.93 21.33 13.22
N GLU A 130 2.65 21.04 14.31
CA GLU A 130 3.08 22.07 15.28
C GLU A 130 4.04 23.09 14.65
N ASN A 131 4.98 22.65 13.82
CA ASN A 131 5.87 23.54 13.08
C ASN A 131 5.09 24.44 12.10
N THR A 132 4.08 23.91 11.41
CA THR A 132 3.23 24.72 10.54
C THR A 132 2.37 25.70 11.32
N ARG A 133 1.87 25.31 12.50
CA ARG A 133 1.09 26.19 13.37
C ARG A 133 1.94 27.35 13.88
N THR A 134 3.14 27.07 14.37
CA THR A 134 4.09 28.10 14.82
C THR A 134 4.55 29.00 13.67
N ALA A 135 4.81 28.46 12.48
CA ALA A 135 5.11 29.26 11.30
C ALA A 135 3.94 30.16 10.89
N SER A 136 2.71 29.64 10.95
CA SER A 136 1.48 30.41 10.72
C SER A 136 1.33 31.53 11.75
N ASP A 137 1.47 31.23 13.05
CA ASP A 137 1.36 32.23 14.12
C ASP A 137 2.43 33.32 14.00
N ASN A 138 3.66 32.95 13.62
CA ASN A 138 4.73 33.92 13.34
C ASN A 138 4.44 34.77 12.12
N THR A 139 3.82 34.20 11.09
CA THR A 139 3.37 34.94 9.90
C THR A 139 2.24 35.90 10.25
N ILE A 140 1.26 35.48 11.05
CA ILE A 140 0.18 36.34 11.55
C ILE A 140 0.74 37.49 12.37
N LYS A 141 1.64 37.22 13.33
CA LYS A 141 2.31 38.27 14.12
C LYS A 141 3.11 39.25 13.27
N ARG A 142 3.75 38.76 12.19
CA ARG A 142 4.47 39.61 11.23
C ARG A 142 3.51 40.46 10.42
N ILE A 143 2.38 39.91 9.98
CA ILE A 143 1.30 40.65 9.31
C ILE A 143 0.73 41.71 10.25
N GLU A 144 0.43 41.37 11.51
CA GLU A 144 -0.06 42.32 12.52
C GLU A 144 0.93 43.46 12.78
N SER A 145 2.23 43.15 12.78
CA SER A 145 3.30 44.16 12.90
C SER A 145 3.43 45.05 11.66
N ILE A 146 3.07 44.54 10.48
CA ILE A 146 3.03 45.29 9.22
C ILE A 146 1.75 46.15 9.15
N THR A 147 0.60 45.67 9.63
CA THR A 147 -0.68 46.40 9.64
C THR A 147 -0.72 47.56 10.63
N ASN A 148 0.19 47.60 11.61
CA ASN A 148 0.36 48.75 12.51
C ASN A 148 1.26 49.86 11.91
N SER A 149 1.73 49.70 10.67
CA SER A 149 2.34 50.75 9.87
C SER A 149 1.35 51.17 8.76
N PRO A 150 1.13 52.47 8.50
CA PRO A 150 0.09 52.91 7.59
C PRO A 150 0.50 52.63 6.13
N GLY A 151 0.12 51.46 5.62
CA GLY A 151 0.35 51.04 4.24
C GLY A 151 -0.35 49.72 3.94
N HIS A 152 -1.61 49.80 3.53
CA HIS A 152 -2.48 48.67 3.18
C HIS A 152 -1.94 47.92 1.94
N MET A 153 -1.50 46.67 2.08
CA MET A 153 -1.32 45.75 0.93
C MET A 153 -2.38 44.64 1.02
N ASP A 154 -3.19 44.55 -0.04
CA ASP A 154 -4.35 43.68 -0.18
C ASP A 154 -3.98 42.20 -0.35
N THR A 155 -4.73 41.33 0.34
CA THR A 155 -4.73 39.86 0.27
C THR A 155 -4.82 39.29 -1.16
N SER A 156 -5.37 40.07 -2.10
CA SER A 156 -5.47 39.77 -3.54
C SER A 156 -4.11 39.55 -4.22
N GLN A 157 -3.06 40.26 -3.78
CA GLN A 157 -1.73 40.10 -4.38
C GLN A 157 -1.09 38.75 -4.04
N LEU A 158 -1.28 38.24 -2.81
CA LEU A 158 -0.68 36.98 -2.39
C LEU A 158 -1.26 35.77 -3.15
N GLU A 159 -2.57 35.77 -3.39
CA GLU A 159 -3.22 34.75 -4.22
C GLU A 159 -2.74 34.82 -5.67
N SER A 160 -2.54 36.02 -6.21
CA SER A 160 -2.01 36.21 -7.56
C SER A 160 -0.59 35.65 -7.72
N HIS A 161 0.28 35.83 -6.73
CA HIS A 161 1.63 35.28 -6.72
C HIS A 161 1.64 33.75 -6.61
N ALA A 162 0.77 33.17 -5.79
CA ALA A 162 0.63 31.71 -5.70
C ALA A 162 0.12 31.09 -7.01
N HIS A 163 -0.85 31.74 -7.66
CA HIS A 163 -1.34 31.32 -8.98
C HIS A 163 -0.31 31.52 -10.09
N ALA A 164 0.54 32.55 -10.01
CA ALA A 164 1.64 32.75 -10.97
C ALA A 164 2.67 31.61 -10.87
N ALA A 165 3.12 31.27 -9.67
CA ALA A 165 4.11 30.21 -9.45
C ALA A 165 3.65 28.82 -9.93
N ILE A 166 2.35 28.51 -9.85
CA ILE A 166 1.80 27.26 -10.41
C ILE A 166 1.80 27.31 -11.94
N LYS A 167 1.43 28.45 -12.53
CA LYS A 167 1.35 28.61 -13.99
C LYS A 167 2.71 28.64 -14.67
N GLU A 168 3.74 29.12 -13.99
CA GLU A 168 5.14 29.08 -14.48
C GLU A 168 5.65 27.65 -14.68
N ARG A 169 5.06 26.68 -13.98
CA ARG A 169 5.36 25.24 -14.13
C ARG A 169 4.44 24.54 -15.12
N GLN A 170 3.57 25.29 -15.81
CA GLN A 170 2.59 24.72 -16.73
C GLN A 170 2.89 25.12 -18.18
N LEU A 171 2.75 24.16 -19.09
CA LEU A 171 2.88 24.35 -20.52
C LEU A 171 1.53 24.03 -21.19
N LEU A 172 0.96 25.00 -21.91
CA LEU A 172 -0.25 24.79 -22.70
C LEU A 172 0.13 24.52 -24.15
N ILE A 173 -0.27 23.36 -24.64
CA ILE A 173 -0.11 22.93 -26.02
C ILE A 173 -1.49 22.95 -26.67
N ASP A 174 -1.60 23.50 -27.87
CA ASP A 174 -2.85 23.58 -28.61
C ASP A 174 -2.67 22.90 -29.97
N PRO A 175 -3.10 21.63 -30.10
CA PRO A 175 -3.15 20.96 -31.39
C PRO A 175 -4.30 21.50 -32.24
N ASP A 176 -4.12 21.56 -33.55
CA ASP A 176 -5.23 21.86 -34.47
C ASP A 176 -6.33 20.80 -34.37
N SER A 177 -7.57 21.20 -34.72
CA SER A 177 -8.73 20.31 -34.69
C SER A 177 -8.57 19.07 -35.58
N ASN A 178 -7.73 19.15 -36.63
CA ASN A 178 -7.43 18.03 -37.54
C ASN A 178 -6.12 17.30 -37.21
N HIS A 179 -5.58 17.47 -36.00
CA HIS A 179 -4.31 16.84 -35.64
C HIS A 179 -4.39 15.30 -35.75
N PRO A 180 -3.43 14.63 -36.43
CA PRO A 180 -3.52 13.20 -36.70
C PRO A 180 -3.47 12.34 -35.44
N LEU A 181 -2.75 12.80 -34.40
CA LEU A 181 -2.47 12.03 -33.18
C LEU A 181 -3.05 12.62 -31.88
N LEU A 182 -3.51 13.86 -31.91
CA LEU A 182 -3.92 14.66 -30.73
C LEU A 182 -5.31 15.24 -30.99
N ASN A 183 -6.25 14.36 -31.31
CA ASN A 183 -7.63 14.71 -31.59
C ASN A 183 -8.57 14.03 -30.58
N ASN A 184 -9.86 14.35 -30.65
CA ASN A 184 -10.87 13.81 -29.74
C ASN A 184 -11.11 12.29 -29.87
N ALA A 185 -10.57 11.65 -30.92
CA ALA A 185 -10.63 10.20 -31.10
C ALA A 185 -9.39 9.48 -30.52
N ALA A 186 -8.32 10.22 -30.17
CA ALA A 186 -7.13 9.64 -29.56
C ALA A 186 -7.45 9.17 -28.13
N THR A 187 -6.93 8.00 -27.76
CA THR A 187 -7.04 7.53 -26.38
C THR A 187 -6.15 8.37 -25.47
N ARG A 188 -6.53 8.43 -24.20
CA ARG A 188 -5.76 9.15 -23.18
C ARG A 188 -4.33 8.60 -23.08
N GLU A 189 -4.20 7.29 -23.14
CA GLU A 189 -2.93 6.56 -23.04
C GLU A 189 -2.01 6.92 -24.23
N ALA A 190 -2.54 6.90 -25.46
CA ALA A 190 -1.78 7.28 -26.64
C ALA A 190 -1.29 8.74 -26.58
N THR A 191 -2.12 9.64 -26.05
CA THR A 191 -1.74 11.04 -25.84
C THR A 191 -0.61 11.17 -24.83
N ILE A 192 -0.70 10.47 -23.70
CA ILE A 192 0.34 10.46 -22.66
C ILE A 192 1.66 9.92 -23.23
N ASP A 193 1.62 8.80 -23.95
CA ASP A 193 2.82 8.18 -24.50
C ASP A 193 3.48 9.06 -25.56
N LEU A 194 2.70 9.74 -26.40
CA LEU A 194 3.22 10.70 -27.38
C LEU A 194 3.91 11.89 -26.71
N ILE A 195 3.30 12.45 -25.65
CA ILE A 195 3.88 13.56 -24.90
C ILE A 195 5.18 13.14 -24.23
N LYS A 196 5.22 11.96 -23.60
CA LYS A 196 6.45 11.43 -23.00
C LYS A 196 7.56 11.26 -24.03
N GLN A 197 7.24 10.68 -25.18
CA GLN A 197 8.20 10.54 -26.28
C GLN A 197 8.71 11.90 -26.79
N ALA A 198 7.87 12.93 -26.83
CA ALA A 198 8.28 14.28 -27.18
C ALA A 198 9.20 14.91 -26.12
N LEU A 199 8.94 14.68 -24.84
CA LEU A 199 9.82 15.15 -23.77
C LEU A 199 11.17 14.43 -23.79
N GLU A 200 11.20 13.11 -24.03
CA GLU A 200 12.44 12.34 -24.15
C GLU A 200 13.36 12.84 -25.28
N THR A 201 12.80 13.40 -26.36
CA THR A 201 13.63 13.95 -27.46
C THR A 201 14.43 15.19 -27.11
N ILE A 202 14.02 15.91 -26.06
CA ILE A 202 14.65 17.14 -25.59
C ILE A 202 15.28 17.00 -24.20
N ASP A 203 15.20 15.80 -23.63
CA ASP A 203 15.81 15.44 -22.36
C ASP A 203 17.31 15.19 -22.60
N GLN A 204 18.15 16.08 -22.06
CA GLN A 204 19.61 16.03 -22.21
C GLN A 204 20.25 15.88 -20.83
N VAL A 205 21.45 15.27 -20.79
CA VAL A 205 22.19 15.01 -19.53
C VAL A 205 22.49 16.29 -18.75
N ASP A 206 22.66 17.42 -19.44
CA ASP A 206 22.90 18.75 -18.84
C ASP A 206 21.62 19.61 -18.75
N GLY A 207 20.43 19.04 -19.02
CA GLY A 207 19.15 19.74 -18.98
C GLY A 207 18.51 19.79 -17.58
N PRO A 208 17.44 20.59 -17.39
CA PRO A 208 16.70 20.61 -16.13
C PRO A 208 15.89 19.32 -15.94
N ASP A 209 15.52 19.03 -14.69
CA ASP A 209 14.63 17.90 -14.38
C ASP A 209 13.27 18.05 -15.09
N MET A 210 12.98 17.16 -16.05
CA MET A 210 11.76 17.21 -16.86
C MET A 210 10.58 16.46 -16.22
N GLN A 211 10.59 16.20 -14.91
CA GLN A 211 9.53 15.46 -14.23
C GLN A 211 8.14 16.09 -14.44
N LEU A 212 7.28 15.32 -15.08
CA LEU A 212 5.89 15.66 -15.33
C LEU A 212 4.99 15.25 -14.16
N LYS A 213 4.24 16.21 -13.60
CA LYS A 213 3.26 15.99 -12.53
C LYS A 213 1.90 15.60 -13.05
N SER A 214 1.43 16.27 -14.10
CA SER A 214 0.11 15.99 -14.65
C SER A 214 -0.02 16.34 -16.13
N ILE A 215 -0.96 15.66 -16.79
CA ILE A 215 -1.43 15.94 -18.16
C ILE A 215 -2.95 16.07 -18.09
N ALA A 216 -3.49 17.19 -18.56
CA ALA A 216 -4.93 17.43 -18.64
C ALA A 216 -5.33 17.84 -20.06
N CYS A 217 -6.25 17.08 -20.67
CA CYS A 217 -6.90 17.47 -21.92
C CYS A 217 -8.08 18.39 -21.61
N LEU A 218 -8.10 19.58 -22.19
CA LEU A 218 -9.11 20.61 -22.02
C LEU A 218 -10.25 20.42 -23.03
N ARG A 219 -11.41 21.01 -22.75
CA ARG A 219 -12.60 20.92 -23.63
C ARG A 219 -12.41 21.53 -25.01
N ASN A 220 -11.41 22.40 -25.17
CA ASN A 220 -11.05 23.04 -26.44
C ASN A 220 -9.90 22.32 -27.16
N ASN A 221 -9.71 21.03 -26.91
CA ASN A 221 -8.62 20.19 -27.44
C ASN A 221 -7.20 20.59 -26.98
N GLY A 222 -7.04 21.70 -26.27
CA GLY A 222 -5.77 22.07 -25.65
C GLY A 222 -5.31 21.06 -24.60
N ILE A 223 -4.01 20.84 -24.51
CA ILE A 223 -3.38 19.93 -23.56
C ILE A 223 -2.52 20.73 -22.61
N LEU A 224 -2.83 20.64 -21.32
CA LEU A 224 -2.07 21.29 -20.26
C LEU A 224 -1.13 20.27 -19.62
N LEU A 225 0.16 20.59 -19.66
CA LEU A 225 1.21 19.86 -18.95
C LEU A 225 1.59 20.63 -17.70
N GLU A 226 1.77 19.95 -16.57
CA GLU A 226 2.34 20.54 -15.36
C GLU A 226 3.60 19.80 -14.96
N PHE A 227 4.68 20.56 -14.73
CA PHE A 227 6.00 20.06 -14.36
C PHE A 227 6.30 20.30 -12.87
N SER A 228 7.30 19.61 -12.36
CA SER A 228 7.76 19.79 -10.98
C SER A 228 8.44 21.14 -10.75
N ASN A 229 9.08 21.71 -11.77
CA ASN A 229 9.81 22.97 -11.72
C ASN A 229 9.48 23.86 -12.95
N GLN A 230 9.84 25.14 -12.86
CA GLN A 230 9.62 26.12 -13.95
C GLN A 230 10.69 26.04 -15.03
N GLU A 231 11.88 25.54 -14.67
CA GLU A 231 13.04 25.45 -15.57
C GLU A 231 12.75 24.51 -16.74
N ALA A 232 12.01 23.42 -16.51
CA ALA A 232 11.53 22.51 -17.55
C ALA A 232 10.65 23.24 -18.59
N VAL A 233 9.76 24.13 -18.16
CA VAL A 233 8.91 24.91 -19.08
C VAL A 233 9.75 25.91 -19.87
N ALA A 234 10.69 26.59 -19.22
CA ALA A 234 11.62 27.50 -19.88
C ALA A 234 12.47 26.76 -20.93
N TRP A 235 13.00 25.60 -20.57
CA TRP A 235 13.79 24.72 -21.43
C TRP A 235 13.03 24.28 -22.68
N ILE A 236 11.77 23.84 -22.53
CA ILE A 236 10.91 23.48 -23.67
C ILE A 236 10.64 24.69 -24.58
N LYS A 237 10.59 25.91 -24.03
CA LYS A 237 10.34 27.13 -24.80
C LYS A 237 11.58 27.65 -25.54
N GLU A 238 12.79 27.17 -25.22
CA GLU A 238 13.99 27.56 -25.95
C GLU A 238 13.88 27.18 -27.43
N PRO A 239 14.35 28.02 -28.39
CA PRO A 239 14.04 27.84 -29.81
C PRO A 239 14.38 26.45 -30.38
N ALA A 240 15.53 25.87 -30.00
CA ALA A 240 15.96 24.56 -30.47
C ALA A 240 15.08 23.44 -29.89
N ASN A 241 14.89 23.44 -28.58
CA ASN A 241 14.09 22.43 -27.87
C ASN A 241 12.61 22.53 -28.26
N LYS A 242 12.07 23.74 -28.37
CA LYS A 242 10.71 24.01 -28.85
C LYS A 242 10.47 23.39 -30.20
N THR A 243 11.41 23.56 -31.12
CA THR A 243 11.30 23.02 -32.49
C THR A 243 11.32 21.50 -32.45
N ALA A 244 12.32 20.89 -31.80
CA ALA A 244 12.41 19.43 -31.68
C ALA A 244 11.19 18.80 -30.99
N PHE A 245 10.69 19.45 -29.93
CA PHE A 245 9.50 19.03 -29.20
C PHE A 245 8.24 19.06 -30.08
N LEU A 246 8.00 20.16 -30.80
CA LEU A 246 6.85 20.29 -31.69
C LEU A 246 6.94 19.35 -32.90
N GLU A 247 8.13 19.18 -33.47
CA GLU A 247 8.37 18.21 -34.55
C GLU A 247 8.04 16.78 -34.10
N ARG A 248 8.37 16.42 -32.85
CA ARG A 248 8.11 15.08 -32.33
C ARG A 248 6.63 14.81 -32.07
N LEU A 249 5.86 15.83 -31.69
CA LEU A 249 4.40 15.75 -31.59
C LEU A 249 3.75 15.58 -32.97
N GLY A 250 4.41 16.07 -34.02
CA GLY A 250 3.91 16.07 -35.39
C GLY A 250 2.75 17.05 -35.58
N GLY A 251 2.18 17.05 -36.79
CA GLY A 251 1.00 17.86 -37.13
C GLY A 251 1.18 19.37 -36.90
N GLU A 252 0.06 20.10 -36.88
CA GLU A 252 0.03 21.52 -36.54
C GLU A 252 -0.29 21.68 -35.05
N VAL A 253 0.73 22.03 -34.27
CA VAL A 253 0.66 22.17 -32.81
C VAL A 253 1.39 23.43 -32.38
N ALA A 254 0.76 24.23 -31.52
CA ALA A 254 1.37 25.45 -30.99
C ALA A 254 1.48 25.40 -29.46
N ILE A 255 2.62 25.84 -28.93
CA ILE A 255 2.74 26.19 -27.51
C ILE A 255 2.14 27.59 -27.32
N LYS A 256 1.13 27.70 -26.45
CA LYS A 256 0.46 28.97 -26.15
C LYS A 256 1.06 29.62 -24.91
N ASP A 257 1.37 30.91 -25.04
CA ASP A 257 1.72 31.74 -23.89
C ASP A 257 0.50 32.03 -23.04
N ARG A 258 0.65 31.77 -21.74
CA ARG A 258 -0.43 31.89 -20.78
C ARG A 258 -0.36 33.22 -20.07
N HIS A 259 -1.18 34.15 -20.53
CA HIS A 259 -1.40 35.42 -19.85
C HIS A 259 -2.32 35.21 -18.64
N PHE A 260 -2.15 36.02 -17.61
CA PHE A 260 -3.03 36.06 -16.45
C PHE A 260 -3.48 37.48 -16.17
N ASN A 261 -4.68 37.62 -15.62
CA ASN A 261 -5.21 38.90 -15.22
C ASN A 261 -4.67 39.24 -13.83
N ILE A 262 -4.11 40.43 -13.68
CA ILE A 262 -3.71 41.01 -12.39
C ILE A 262 -4.61 42.22 -12.18
N VAL A 263 -5.10 42.42 -10.95
CA VAL A 263 -5.79 43.64 -10.56
C VAL A 263 -4.75 44.59 -9.97
N ILE A 264 -4.57 45.75 -10.62
CA ILE A 264 -3.65 46.78 -10.15
C ILE A 264 -4.50 47.94 -9.60
N PRO A 265 -4.48 48.18 -8.28
CA PRO A 265 -5.16 49.34 -7.71
C PRO A 265 -4.37 50.62 -7.98
N PHE A 266 -5.05 51.76 -7.92
CA PHE A 266 -4.47 53.12 -7.99
C PHE A 266 -3.72 53.47 -9.30
N LEU A 267 -4.03 52.81 -10.41
CA LEU A 267 -3.55 53.26 -11.72
C LEU A 267 -4.19 54.63 -12.05
N PRO A 268 -3.40 55.68 -12.38
CA PRO A 268 -3.94 56.99 -12.72
C PRO A 268 -4.98 56.90 -13.85
N ILE A 269 -6.13 57.57 -13.69
CA ILE A 269 -7.19 57.59 -14.72
C ILE A 269 -6.75 58.27 -16.02
N THR A 270 -5.65 59.04 -15.96
CA THR A 270 -5.00 59.67 -17.11
C THR A 270 -4.15 58.69 -17.92
N THR A 271 -3.91 57.46 -17.43
CA THR A 271 -3.14 56.43 -18.15
C THR A 271 -3.94 55.93 -19.37
N GLU A 272 -3.36 56.13 -20.55
CA GLU A 272 -3.96 55.72 -21.83
C GLU A 272 -3.75 54.22 -22.09
N THR A 273 -4.55 53.38 -21.45
CA THR A 273 -4.42 51.90 -21.50
C THR A 273 -4.66 51.27 -22.87
N ASP A 274 -5.25 52.02 -23.81
CA ASP A 274 -5.51 51.59 -25.19
C ASP A 274 -4.31 51.80 -26.13
N LYS A 275 -3.31 52.59 -25.71
CA LYS A 275 -2.11 52.84 -26.53
C LYS A 275 -1.06 51.75 -26.28
N PRO A 276 -0.59 51.03 -27.33
CA PRO A 276 0.44 50.02 -27.17
C PRO A 276 1.75 50.56 -26.59
N GLU A 277 2.10 51.82 -26.92
CA GLU A 277 3.33 52.45 -26.42
C GLU A 277 3.32 52.62 -24.90
N THR A 278 2.19 53.02 -24.32
CA THR A 278 2.02 53.12 -22.87
C THR A 278 2.30 51.78 -22.17
N LEU A 279 1.92 50.65 -22.77
CA LEU A 279 2.24 49.33 -22.21
C LEU A 279 3.75 49.05 -22.24
N ARG A 280 4.45 49.44 -23.31
CA ARG A 280 5.91 49.25 -23.45
C ARG A 280 6.69 50.16 -22.51
N GLU A 281 6.22 51.39 -22.31
CA GLU A 281 6.77 52.31 -21.32
C GLU A 281 6.61 51.75 -19.91
N MET A 282 5.41 51.28 -19.55
CA MET A 282 5.16 50.65 -18.26
C MET A 282 6.06 49.43 -18.04
N GLU A 283 6.27 48.60 -19.06
CA GLU A 283 7.18 47.46 -18.95
C GLU A 283 8.61 47.87 -18.67
N ASN A 284 9.10 48.88 -19.41
CA ASN A 284 10.45 49.40 -19.28
C ASN A 284 10.67 50.08 -17.91
N GLU A 285 9.73 50.91 -17.47
CA GLU A 285 9.77 51.60 -16.18
C GLU A 285 9.74 50.62 -15.00
N ASN A 286 9.06 49.48 -15.16
CA ASN A 286 8.92 48.45 -14.11
C ASN A 286 9.93 47.30 -14.25
N ASN A 287 10.90 47.41 -15.17
CA ASN A 287 11.92 46.38 -15.42
C ASN A 287 11.34 44.99 -15.71
N ILE A 288 10.21 44.91 -16.41
CA ILE A 288 9.64 43.65 -16.88
C ILE A 288 9.90 43.46 -18.38
N PRO A 289 10.02 42.20 -18.87
CA PRO A 289 10.35 41.95 -20.26
C PRO A 289 9.34 42.57 -21.23
N GLN A 290 9.85 43.17 -22.30
CA GLN A 290 8.99 43.73 -23.34
C GLN A 290 8.07 42.64 -23.92
N GLY A 291 6.77 42.88 -23.93
CA GLY A 291 5.76 41.90 -24.39
C GLY A 291 4.97 41.24 -23.25
N SER A 292 5.38 41.43 -22.00
CA SER A 292 4.77 40.80 -20.82
C SER A 292 3.34 41.26 -20.55
N ILE A 293 3.02 42.52 -20.82
CA ILE A 293 1.66 43.08 -20.73
C ILE A 293 0.98 42.93 -22.09
N ALA A 294 0.09 41.94 -22.19
CA ALA A 294 -0.72 41.74 -23.39
C ALA A 294 -1.86 42.75 -23.54
N ARG A 295 -2.49 43.13 -22.41
CA ARG A 295 -3.64 44.05 -22.41
C ARG A 295 -3.93 44.58 -21.00
N ILE A 296 -4.31 45.85 -20.91
CA ILE A 296 -4.88 46.46 -19.70
C ILE A 296 -6.35 46.81 -19.98
N LYS A 297 -7.22 46.67 -18.98
CA LYS A 297 -8.63 47.05 -19.05
C LYS A 297 -9.06 47.62 -17.70
N TRP A 298 -9.86 48.67 -17.73
CA TRP A 298 -10.57 49.14 -16.54
C TRP A 298 -11.60 48.10 -16.10
N ILE A 299 -11.60 47.78 -14.80
CA ILE A 299 -12.67 47.01 -14.18
C ILE A 299 -13.86 47.96 -14.05
N LYS A 300 -14.97 47.63 -14.72
CA LYS A 300 -16.23 48.36 -14.64
C LYS A 300 -17.15 47.73 -13.61
#